data_AF-A0A9E1R6N3-F1
#
_entry.id   AF-A0A9E1R6N3-F1
#
_cell.length_a   1.000
_cell.length_b   1.000
_cell.length_c   1.000
_cell.angle_alpha   90.00
_cell.angle_beta   90.00
_cell.angle_gamma   90.00
#
_symmetry.space_group_name_H-M   'P 1'
#
loop_
_entity.id
_entity.type
_entity.pdbx_description
1 polymer ?
#
loop_
_entity_poly.entity_id
_entity_poly.type
_entity_poly.pdbx_seq_one_letter_code
_entity_poly.pdbx_strand_id
1 'polypeptide(L)'
;IERALSQTGKHYLEGCTRALRTATDMDSVVETLEALHRFLMPIADTPQLPRTPHLLSIAARERFNWVASKIDAAEFALILNRHPETEIKAIILLSLVGEPLVAPIFAVTDASGSLMRKKLAPALDPAFAAIKALGIAEDH
;
A
#
# COMPACT_ATOMS: atom_id res chain seq x y z
N ILE A 1 11.62 4.32 -3.58
CA ILE A 1 11.29 4.81 -2.21
C ILE A 1 11.29 6.33 -2.17
N GLU A 2 12.39 7.02 -2.51
CA GLU A 2 12.50 8.50 -2.54
C GLU A 2 11.32 9.20 -3.24
N ARG A 3 10.91 8.73 -4.43
CA ARG A 3 9.73 9.28 -5.14
C ARG A 3 8.47 9.25 -4.29
N ALA A 4 8.20 8.16 -3.57
CA ALA A 4 7.01 8.00 -2.76
C ALA A 4 7.08 8.81 -1.45
N LEU A 5 8.29 9.07 -0.92
CA LEU A 5 8.51 9.92 0.26
C LEU A 5 8.59 11.42 -0.04
N SER A 6 8.78 11.80 -1.31
CA SER A 6 8.69 13.20 -1.72
C SER A 6 7.31 13.80 -1.42
N GLN A 7 7.23 15.13 -1.29
CA GLN A 7 5.95 15.82 -1.06
C GLN A 7 4.90 15.47 -2.14
N THR A 8 5.31 15.44 -3.41
CA THR A 8 4.43 15.04 -4.52
C THR A 8 3.97 13.59 -4.40
N GLY A 9 4.87 12.69 -3.98
CA GLY A 9 4.53 11.29 -3.72
C GLY A 9 3.52 11.15 -2.57
N LYS A 10 3.73 11.88 -1.47
CA LYS A 10 2.80 11.90 -0.33
C LYS A 10 1.41 12.42 -0.72
N HIS A 11 1.32 13.51 -1.50
CA HIS A 11 0.04 14.00 -2.04
C HIS A 11 -0.64 12.98 -2.99
N TYR A 12 0.12 12.25 -3.80
CA TYR A 12 -0.43 11.21 -4.65
C TYR A 12 -1.05 10.07 -3.81
N LEU A 13 -0.33 9.59 -2.80
CA LEU A 13 -0.81 8.54 -1.89
C LEU A 13 -2.05 8.98 -1.09
N GLU A 14 -2.08 10.24 -0.66
CA GLU A 14 -3.25 10.86 -0.03
C GLU A 14 -4.46 10.87 -0.99
N GLY A 15 -4.24 11.21 -2.26
CA GLY A 15 -5.27 11.16 -3.31
C GLY A 15 -5.86 9.76 -3.49
N CYS A 16 -5.01 8.74 -3.60
CA CYS A 16 -5.46 7.34 -3.64
C CYS A 16 -6.27 6.96 -2.39
N THR A 17 -5.85 7.43 -1.21
CA THR A 17 -6.55 7.19 0.05
C THR A 17 -7.96 7.78 0.04
N ARG A 18 -8.09 9.04 -0.38
CA ARG A 18 -9.39 9.70 -0.53
C ARG A 18 -10.28 8.95 -1.51
N ALA A 19 -9.76 8.58 -2.68
CA ALA A 19 -10.50 7.82 -3.69
C ALA A 19 -11.03 6.49 -3.15
N LEU A 20 -10.22 5.71 -2.41
CA LEU A 20 -10.67 4.47 -1.78
C LEU A 20 -11.74 4.70 -0.70
N ARG A 21 -11.62 5.79 0.07
CA ARG A 21 -12.57 6.14 1.14
C ARG A 21 -13.91 6.66 0.61
N THR A 22 -13.95 7.21 -0.60
CA THR A 22 -15.18 7.74 -1.22
C THR A 22 -15.75 6.85 -2.32
N ALA A 23 -15.02 5.81 -2.74
CA ALA A 23 -15.42 4.89 -3.82
C ALA A 23 -16.85 4.37 -3.66
N THR A 24 -17.62 4.49 -4.74
CA THR A 24 -19.03 4.10 -4.81
C THR A 24 -19.25 2.71 -5.38
N ASP A 25 -18.26 2.17 -6.09
CA ASP A 25 -18.34 0.94 -6.88
C ASP A 25 -16.99 0.22 -6.89
N MET A 26 -17.02 -1.05 -7.29
CA MET A 26 -15.85 -1.93 -7.29
C MET A 26 -14.81 -1.48 -8.30
N ASP A 27 -15.24 -1.00 -9.47
CA ASP A 27 -14.34 -0.55 -10.54
C ASP A 27 -13.47 0.60 -10.07
N SER A 28 -14.05 1.61 -9.40
CA SER A 28 -13.30 2.72 -8.81
C SER A 28 -12.26 2.25 -7.78
N VAL A 29 -12.58 1.22 -7.00
CA VAL A 29 -11.62 0.62 -6.04
C VAL A 29 -10.48 -0.04 -6.80
N VAL A 30 -10.79 -0.88 -7.78
CA VAL A 30 -9.79 -1.61 -8.59
C VAL A 30 -8.87 -0.63 -9.31
N GLU A 31 -9.42 0.36 -10.02
CA GLU A 31 -8.65 1.38 -10.72
C GLU A 31 -7.71 2.14 -9.78
N THR A 32 -8.20 2.50 -8.58
CA THR A 32 -7.38 3.19 -7.57
C THR A 32 -6.23 2.31 -7.06
N LEU A 33 -6.51 1.02 -6.80
CA LEU A 33 -5.50 0.06 -6.36
C LEU A 33 -4.46 -0.21 -7.45
N GLU A 34 -4.88 -0.30 -8.72
CA GLU A 34 -3.97 -0.42 -9.86
C GLU A 34 -3.12 0.83 -10.07
N ALA A 35 -3.69 2.02 -9.89
CA ALA A 35 -2.95 3.27 -9.97
C ALA A 35 -1.87 3.32 -8.87
N LEU A 36 -2.24 3.01 -7.62
CA LEU A 36 -1.31 2.88 -6.50
C LEU A 36 -0.20 1.86 -6.80
N HIS A 37 -0.58 0.67 -7.28
CA HIS A 37 0.39 -0.37 -7.62
C HIS A 37 1.34 0.08 -8.73
N ARG A 38 0.85 0.69 -9.83
CA ARG A 38 1.70 1.25 -10.89
C ARG A 38 2.66 2.31 -10.37
N PHE A 39 2.21 3.16 -9.45
CA PHE A 39 3.06 4.15 -8.79
C PHE A 39 4.14 3.51 -7.90
N LEU A 40 3.94 2.30 -7.40
CA LEU A 40 4.90 1.62 -6.51
C LEU A 40 5.54 0.37 -7.11
N MET A 41 5.23 0.02 -8.36
CA MET A 41 5.68 -1.20 -9.05
C MET A 41 7.22 -1.38 -9.03
N PRO A 42 8.04 -0.32 -9.23
CA PRO A 42 9.50 -0.47 -9.14
C PRO A 42 10.01 -0.90 -7.75
N ILE A 43 9.19 -0.74 -6.69
CA ILE A 43 9.53 -1.13 -5.31
C ILE A 43 9.03 -2.55 -5.04
N ALA A 44 7.81 -2.84 -5.50
CA ALA A 44 7.12 -4.11 -5.29
C ALA A 44 7.99 -5.28 -5.77
N ASP A 45 8.49 -5.19 -7.02
CA ASP A 45 9.32 -6.22 -7.68
C ASP A 45 8.79 -7.64 -7.43
N THR A 46 7.47 -7.77 -7.39
CA THR A 46 6.77 -9.03 -7.12
C THR A 46 5.89 -9.38 -8.32
N PRO A 47 5.98 -10.61 -8.85
CA PRO A 47 5.11 -11.05 -9.93
C PRO A 47 3.68 -11.33 -9.45
N GLN A 48 3.49 -11.55 -8.14
CA GLN A 48 2.19 -11.89 -7.55
C GLN A 48 1.92 -11.06 -6.31
N LEU A 49 0.76 -10.41 -6.30
CA LEU A 49 0.33 -9.62 -5.16
C LEU A 49 -0.42 -10.49 -4.13
N PRO A 50 -0.23 -10.22 -2.82
CA PRO A 50 -0.96 -10.88 -1.76
C PRO A 50 -2.48 -10.76 -1.91
N ARG A 51 -3.18 -11.88 -1.65
CA ARG A 51 -4.65 -11.96 -1.71
C ARG A 51 -5.36 -11.74 -0.38
N THR A 52 -4.61 -11.66 0.72
CA THR A 52 -5.16 -11.47 2.07
C THR A 52 -4.27 -10.55 2.89
N PRO A 53 -4.82 -9.86 3.91
CA PRO A 53 -4.02 -9.06 4.86
C PRO A 53 -2.89 -9.84 5.54
N HIS A 54 -3.12 -11.13 5.81
CA HIS A 54 -2.13 -12.00 6.41
C HIS A 54 -0.93 -12.23 5.47
N LEU A 55 -1.21 -12.59 4.22
CA LEU A 55 -0.17 -12.76 3.20
C LEU A 55 0.53 -11.43 2.89
N LEU A 56 -0.20 -10.31 2.92
CA LEU A 56 0.38 -8.97 2.74
C LEU A 56 1.42 -8.66 3.81
N SER A 57 1.09 -8.94 5.07
CA SER A 57 2.00 -8.71 6.20
C SER A 57 3.26 -9.58 6.12
N ILE A 58 3.11 -10.86 5.72
CA ILE A 58 4.24 -11.77 5.51
C ILE A 58 5.13 -11.25 4.38
N ALA A 59 4.54 -10.97 3.21
CA ALA A 59 5.28 -10.53 2.04
C ALA A 59 6.01 -9.20 2.28
N ALA A 60 5.38 -8.24 2.98
CA ALA A 60 6.02 -6.97 3.33
C ALA A 60 7.25 -7.16 4.23
N ARG A 61 7.13 -8.04 5.24
CA ARG A 61 8.25 -8.38 6.14
C ARG A 61 9.39 -9.07 5.40
N GLU A 62 9.07 -10.07 4.59
CA GLU A 62 10.06 -10.81 3.79
C GLU A 62 10.76 -9.89 2.79
N ARG A 63 10.00 -9.00 2.13
CA ARG A 63 10.55 -8.01 1.20
C ARG A 63 11.50 -7.04 1.90
N PHE A 64 11.13 -6.51 3.06
CA PHE A 64 12.02 -5.64 3.84
C PHE A 64 13.33 -6.36 4.20
N ASN A 65 13.24 -7.60 4.71
CA ASN A 65 14.43 -8.39 5.05
C ASN A 65 15.29 -8.70 3.82
N TRP A 66 14.67 -9.04 2.69
CA TRP A 66 15.38 -9.27 1.44
C TRP A 66 16.15 -8.02 1.01
N VAL A 67 15.50 -6.84 1.02
CA VAL A 67 16.12 -5.57 0.64
C VAL A 67 17.30 -5.28 1.56
N ALA A 68 17.10 -5.41 2.88
CA ALA A 68 18.15 -5.22 3.87
C ALA A 68 19.33 -6.19 3.69
N SER A 69 19.09 -7.42 3.20
CA SER A 69 20.13 -8.42 2.97
C SER A 69 20.88 -8.28 1.63
N LYS A 70 20.32 -7.56 0.65
CA LYS A 70 20.90 -7.40 -0.70
C LYS A 70 21.67 -6.10 -0.85
N ILE A 71 21.32 -5.08 -0.07
CA ILE A 71 22.00 -3.80 -0.04
C ILE A 71 23.22 -3.93 0.88
N ASP A 72 24.34 -3.30 0.50
CA ASP A 72 25.51 -3.20 1.36
C ASP A 72 25.15 -2.54 2.71
N ALA A 73 25.75 -3.00 3.81
CA ALA A 73 25.40 -2.49 5.13
C ALA A 73 25.59 -0.97 5.28
N ALA A 74 26.61 -0.39 4.63
CA ALA A 74 26.84 1.05 4.65
C ALA A 74 25.80 1.78 3.78
N GLU A 75 25.46 1.24 2.62
CA GLU A 75 24.41 1.80 1.77
C GLU A 75 23.03 1.74 2.45
N PHE A 76 22.71 0.63 3.12
CA PHE A 76 21.46 0.48 3.86
C PHE A 76 21.40 1.44 5.05
N ALA A 77 22.51 1.63 5.77
CA ALA A 77 22.62 2.63 6.83
C ALA A 77 22.41 4.06 6.31
N LEU A 78 22.90 4.38 5.10
CA LEU A 78 22.65 5.69 4.48
C LEU A 78 21.17 5.91 4.15
N ILE A 79 20.45 4.87 3.72
CA ILE A 79 19.00 4.93 3.49
C ILE A 79 18.27 5.19 4.81
N LEU A 80 18.59 4.45 5.87
CA LEU A 80 18.00 4.62 7.20
C LEU A 80 18.33 5.97 7.84
N ASN A 81 19.45 6.60 7.47
CA ASN A 81 19.80 7.94 7.93
C ASN A 81 18.94 9.03 7.27
N ARG A 82 18.34 8.76 6.10
CA ARG A 82 17.49 9.72 5.39
C ARG A 82 16.02 9.56 5.74
N HIS A 83 15.58 8.34 6.00
CA HIS A 83 14.19 7.99 6.20
C HIS A 83 14.02 7.00 7.35
N PRO A 84 13.06 7.21 8.27
CA PRO A 84 12.75 6.25 9.32
C PRO A 84 12.44 4.86 8.75
N GLU A 85 12.88 3.82 9.45
CA GLU A 85 12.58 2.43 9.09
C GLU A 85 11.08 2.17 8.92
N THR A 86 10.26 2.84 9.74
CA THR A 86 8.80 2.78 9.69
C THR A 86 8.25 3.27 8.35
N GLU A 87 8.82 4.34 7.77
CA GLU A 87 8.39 4.87 6.48
C GLU A 87 8.78 3.92 5.33
N ILE A 88 9.97 3.33 5.40
CA ILE A 88 10.42 2.34 4.42
C ILE A 88 9.51 1.11 4.43
N LYS A 89 9.22 0.58 5.63
CA LYS A 89 8.30 -0.56 5.81
C LYS A 89 6.89 -0.24 5.30
N ALA A 90 6.39 0.96 5.57
CA ALA A 90 5.09 1.41 5.08
C ALA A 90 5.03 1.44 3.54
N ILE A 91 6.05 1.98 2.87
CA ILE A 91 6.09 2.00 1.40
C ILE A 91 6.20 0.60 0.81
N ILE A 92 6.99 -0.27 1.43
CA ILE A 92 7.08 -1.67 0.98
C ILE A 92 5.71 -2.34 1.08
N LEU A 93 5.01 -2.19 2.21
CA LEU A 93 3.65 -2.73 2.36
C LEU A 93 2.72 -2.17 1.29
N LEU A 94 2.69 -0.85 1.08
CA LEU A 94 1.86 -0.21 0.07
C LEU A 94 2.18 -0.68 -1.36
N SER A 95 3.44 -0.99 -1.64
CA SER A 95 3.85 -1.49 -2.97
C SER A 95 3.28 -2.87 -3.30
N LEU A 96 2.88 -3.62 -2.26
CA LEU A 96 2.29 -4.95 -2.36
C LEU A 96 0.76 -4.93 -2.32
N VAL A 97 0.14 -3.75 -2.20
CA VAL A 97 -1.31 -3.59 -2.25
C VAL A 97 -1.76 -3.53 -3.72
N GLY A 98 -2.84 -4.25 -4.05
CA GLY A 98 -3.47 -4.22 -5.37
C GLY A 98 -4.79 -4.98 -5.38
N GLU A 99 -5.42 -5.05 -6.57
CA GLU A 99 -6.70 -5.73 -6.80
C GLU A 99 -6.80 -7.13 -6.16
N PRO A 100 -5.77 -8.01 -6.21
CA PRO A 100 -5.89 -9.35 -5.63
C PRO A 100 -6.24 -9.38 -4.13
N LEU A 101 -5.96 -8.29 -3.40
CA LEU A 101 -6.28 -8.15 -1.98
C LEU A 101 -7.78 -7.99 -1.70
N VAL A 102 -8.52 -7.41 -2.66
CA VAL A 102 -9.96 -7.14 -2.54
C VAL A 102 -10.82 -8.11 -3.36
N ALA A 103 -10.24 -8.76 -4.37
CA ALA A 103 -10.93 -9.70 -5.25
C ALA A 103 -11.71 -10.81 -4.51
N PRO A 104 -11.19 -11.45 -3.42
CA PRO A 104 -11.95 -12.44 -2.67
C PRO A 104 -13.22 -11.90 -2.01
N ILE A 105 -13.23 -10.61 -1.65
CA ILE A 105 -14.39 -9.95 -1.04
C ILE A 105 -15.42 -9.64 -2.13
N PHE A 106 -14.97 -9.11 -3.28
CA PHE A 106 -15.82 -8.84 -4.45
C PHE A 106 -16.44 -10.11 -5.02
N ALA A 107 -15.75 -11.25 -4.97
CA ALA A 107 -16.27 -12.53 -5.44
C ALA A 107 -17.53 -13.01 -4.68
N VAL A 108 -17.79 -12.48 -3.48
CA VAL A 108 -18.88 -12.94 -2.60
C VAL A 108 -19.84 -11.83 -2.19
N THR A 109 -19.77 -10.65 -2.82
CA THR A 109 -20.64 -9.53 -2.50
C THR A 109 -20.92 -8.69 -3.73
N ASP A 110 -22.13 -8.14 -3.81
CA ASP A 110 -22.57 -7.14 -4.79
C ASP A 110 -22.68 -5.73 -4.16
N ALA A 111 -22.11 -5.56 -2.97
CA ALA A 111 -22.25 -4.35 -2.19
C ALA A 111 -21.60 -3.16 -2.90
N SER A 112 -22.22 -1.99 -2.77
CA SER A 112 -21.73 -0.71 -3.27
C SER A 112 -21.63 0.33 -2.16
N GLY A 113 -20.99 1.46 -2.44
CA GLY A 113 -20.88 2.62 -1.56
C GLY A 113 -20.37 2.27 -0.16
N SER A 114 -21.07 2.76 0.87
CA SER A 114 -20.66 2.60 2.27
C SER A 114 -20.59 1.14 2.71
N LEU A 115 -21.53 0.29 2.26
CA LEU A 115 -21.54 -1.13 2.61
C LEU A 115 -20.33 -1.86 2.02
N MET A 116 -19.98 -1.56 0.76
CA MET A 116 -18.78 -2.07 0.11
C MET A 116 -17.52 -1.68 0.91
N ARG A 117 -17.37 -0.39 1.22
CA ARG A 117 -16.21 0.11 1.98
C ARG A 117 -16.09 -0.56 3.35
N LYS A 118 -17.20 -0.80 4.05
CA LYS A 118 -17.20 -1.55 5.31
C LYS A 118 -16.73 -3.00 5.14
N LYS A 119 -17.10 -3.66 4.04
CA LYS A 119 -16.65 -5.03 3.73
C LYS A 119 -15.18 -5.08 3.33
N LEU A 120 -14.68 -4.04 2.67
CA LEU A 120 -13.29 -3.90 2.23
C LEU A 120 -12.33 -3.47 3.35
N ALA A 121 -12.83 -2.86 4.42
CA ALA A 121 -12.00 -2.36 5.52
C ALA A 121 -10.97 -3.39 6.04
N PRO A 122 -11.33 -4.66 6.33
CA PRO A 122 -10.33 -5.65 6.78
C PRO A 122 -9.18 -5.86 5.79
N ALA A 123 -9.44 -5.70 4.48
CA ALA A 123 -8.43 -5.81 3.43
C ALA A 123 -7.57 -4.55 3.31
N LEU A 124 -8.17 -3.36 3.42
CA LEU A 124 -7.53 -2.07 3.14
C LEU A 124 -6.97 -1.35 4.37
N ASP A 125 -7.41 -1.69 5.59
CA ASP A 125 -6.93 -1.08 6.84
C ASP A 125 -5.40 -1.14 7.00
N PRO A 126 -4.69 -2.23 6.64
CA PRO A 126 -3.22 -2.23 6.65
C PRO A 126 -2.60 -1.17 5.73
N ALA A 127 -3.22 -0.91 4.58
CA ALA A 127 -2.76 0.12 3.65
C ALA A 127 -2.98 1.53 4.23
N PHE A 128 -4.15 1.80 4.82
CA PHE A 128 -4.42 3.07 5.48
C PHE A 128 -3.50 3.31 6.68
N ALA A 129 -3.22 2.28 7.48
CA ALA A 129 -2.26 2.36 8.57
C ALA A 129 -0.84 2.68 8.07
N ALA A 130 -0.43 2.09 6.93
CA ALA A 130 0.85 2.40 6.31
C ALA A 130 0.93 3.84 5.78
N ILE A 131 -0.12 4.35 5.13
CA ILE A 131 -0.20 5.75 4.69
C ILE A 131 -0.07 6.71 5.88
N LYS A 132 -0.78 6.43 6.97
CA LYS A 132 -0.68 7.21 8.21
C LYS A 132 0.73 7.20 8.80
N ALA A 133 1.43 6.07 8.73
CA ALA A 133 2.82 5.95 9.18
C ALA A 133 3.81 6.80 8.35
N LEU A 134 3.41 7.27 7.16
CA LEU A 134 4.19 8.21 6.34
C LEU A 134 3.96 9.68 6.73
N GLY A 135 3.20 9.94 7.80
CA GLY A 135 2.86 11.30 8.25
C GLY A 135 1.92 12.04 7.29
N ILE A 136 1.20 11.31 6.44
CA ILE A 136 0.18 11.87 5.54
C ILE A 136 -1.07 12.08 6.39
N ALA A 137 -1.52 13.34 6.49
CA ALA A 137 -2.72 13.69 7.23
C ALA A 137 -3.94 13.03 6.59
N GLU A 138 -4.80 12.45 7.42
CA GLU A 138 -6.13 12.03 6.97
C GLU A 138 -7.05 13.25 7.14
N ASP A 139 -7.23 14.03 6.07
CA ASP A 139 -8.32 15.02 6.07
C ASP A 139 -9.64 14.24 6.17
N HIS A 140 -10.34 14.43 7.29
CA HIS A 140 -11.62 13.81 7.64
C HIS A 140 -12.78 14.38 6.82
#